data_AF-A0A7C5TEM6-F1
#
_entry.id   AF-A0A7C5TEM6-F1
#
_cell.length_a   1.000
_cell.length_b   1.000
_cell.length_c   1.000
_cell.angle_alpha   90.00
_cell.angle_beta   90.00
_cell.angle_gamma   90.00
#
_symmetry.space_group_name_H-M   'P 1'
#
loop_
_entity.id
_entity.type
_entity.pdbx_description
1 polymer ?
#
loop_
_entity_poly.entity_id
_entity_poly.type
_entity_poly.pdbx_seq_one_letter_code
_entity_poly.pdbx_strand_id
1 'polypeptide(L)'
;WKASRGNLPAAYLTGLLCGLKAKAKGINEAVLDIGLHSPTKGARVFAALKGALDAGLKVPHGEEILPEEDRIRGVHIAQYAKALAATEKYMTVFSKYLKNNLPPEKLPEHFEEVRKAIVTAFKDGGKDGGR
;
A
#
# COMPACT_ATOMS: atom_id res chain seq x y z
N TRP A 1 -4.71 -9.11 -3.64
CA TRP A 1 -5.23 -7.73 -3.65
C TRP A 1 -6.33 -7.61 -4.68
N LYS A 2 -7.55 -7.15 -4.30
CA LYS A 2 -8.74 -7.13 -5.19
C LYS A 2 -9.17 -5.72 -5.62
N ALA A 3 -8.69 -4.68 -4.95
CA ALA A 3 -8.99 -3.27 -5.25
C ALA A 3 -8.14 -2.71 -6.40
N SER A 4 -8.31 -1.42 -6.70
CA SER A 4 -7.47 -0.71 -7.68
C SER A 4 -5.97 -0.84 -7.34
N ARG A 5 -5.13 -1.05 -8.35
CA ARG A 5 -3.67 -1.14 -8.22
C ARG A 5 -2.98 0.23 -8.25
N GLY A 6 -3.72 1.30 -8.52
CA GLY A 6 -3.20 2.66 -8.65
C GLY A 6 -3.44 3.55 -7.43
N ASN A 7 -3.90 3.02 -6.30
CA ASN A 7 -4.23 3.79 -5.10
C ASN A 7 -3.08 3.78 -4.07
N LEU A 8 -3.20 4.60 -3.02
CA LEU A 8 -2.21 4.65 -1.92
C LEU A 8 -2.02 3.29 -1.22
N PRO A 9 -3.08 2.55 -0.82
CA PRO A 9 -2.93 1.24 -0.19
C PRO A 9 -2.09 0.26 -1.02
N ALA A 10 -2.34 0.17 -2.33
CA ALA A 10 -1.59 -0.70 -3.22
C ALA A 10 -0.12 -0.30 -3.32
N ALA A 11 0.18 1.01 -3.37
CA ALA A 11 1.55 1.51 -3.39
C ALA A 11 2.30 1.15 -2.11
N TYR A 12 1.67 1.33 -0.94
CA TYR A 12 2.24 0.91 0.34
C TYR A 12 2.52 -0.60 0.39
N LEU A 13 1.56 -1.44 0.02
CA LEU A 13 1.75 -2.91 0.03
C LEU A 13 2.87 -3.34 -0.92
N THR A 14 3.04 -2.63 -2.04
CA THR A 14 4.13 -2.86 -2.98
C THR A 14 5.49 -2.48 -2.37
N GLY A 15 5.55 -1.36 -1.67
CA GLY A 15 6.72 -0.94 -0.89
C GLY A 15 7.10 -1.95 0.18
N LEU A 16 6.11 -2.45 0.93
CA LEU A 16 6.29 -3.48 1.95
C LEU A 16 6.87 -4.77 1.36
N LEU A 17 6.32 -5.23 0.22
CA LEU A 17 6.87 -6.38 -0.51
C LEU A 17 8.31 -6.16 -0.97
N CYS A 18 8.61 -4.97 -1.49
CA CYS A 18 9.96 -4.61 -1.93
C CYS A 18 10.94 -4.67 -0.76
N GLY A 19 10.61 -4.02 0.36
CA GLY A 19 11.44 -4.01 1.56
C GLY A 19 11.66 -5.40 2.14
N LEU A 20 10.61 -6.22 2.25
CA LEU A 20 10.75 -7.59 2.75
C LEU A 20 11.64 -8.46 1.85
N LYS A 21 11.52 -8.32 0.52
CA LYS A 21 12.41 -8.99 -0.44
C LYS A 21 13.85 -8.50 -0.34
N ALA A 22 14.06 -7.21 -0.15
CA ALA A 22 15.39 -6.63 0.05
C ALA A 22 16.04 -7.18 1.32
N LYS A 23 15.29 -7.23 2.43
CA LYS A 23 15.74 -7.80 3.70
C LYS A 23 16.08 -9.28 3.59
N ALA A 24 15.26 -10.07 2.88
CA ALA A 24 15.55 -11.48 2.62
C ALA A 24 16.86 -11.69 1.84
N LYS A 25 17.28 -10.70 1.04
CA LYS A 25 18.56 -10.68 0.32
C LYS A 25 19.71 -10.03 1.09
N GLY A 26 19.51 -9.67 2.36
CA GLY A 26 20.53 -9.01 3.19
C GLY A 26 20.73 -7.51 2.89
N ILE A 27 19.87 -6.89 2.08
CA ILE A 27 19.93 -5.46 1.77
C ILE A 27 19.19 -4.69 2.87
N ASN A 28 19.88 -3.76 3.52
CA ASN A 28 19.37 -3.04 4.69
C ASN A 28 19.12 -1.56 4.46
N GLU A 29 19.69 -0.97 3.41
CA GLU A 29 19.66 0.46 3.15
C GLU A 29 19.29 0.72 1.69
N ALA A 30 18.58 1.82 1.45
CA ALA A 30 18.29 2.31 0.11
C ALA A 30 18.13 3.83 0.10
N VAL A 31 18.15 4.41 -1.10
CA VAL A 31 17.82 5.82 -1.33
C VAL A 31 16.57 5.85 -2.20
N LEU A 32 15.61 6.71 -1.85
CA LEU A 32 14.40 6.90 -2.64
C LEU A 32 14.73 7.76 -3.88
N ASP A 33 14.49 7.21 -5.06
CA ASP A 33 14.46 7.95 -6.31
C ASP A 33 13.01 8.03 -6.81
N ILE A 34 12.53 9.25 -7.04
CA ILE A 34 11.17 9.54 -7.54
C ILE A 34 11.18 10.01 -9.01
N GLY A 35 12.34 10.07 -9.65
CA GLY A 35 12.52 10.62 -10.99
C GLY A 35 11.97 12.04 -11.10
N LEU A 36 11.10 12.26 -12.08
CA LEU A 36 10.48 13.57 -12.37
C LEU A 36 9.18 13.83 -11.59
N HIS A 37 8.83 13.00 -10.61
CA HIS A 37 7.65 13.24 -9.78
C HIS A 37 7.86 14.42 -8.83
N SER A 38 6.86 15.29 -8.71
CA SER A 38 6.89 16.38 -7.73
C SER A 38 6.75 15.83 -6.29
N PRO A 39 7.63 16.22 -5.35
CA PRO A 39 7.63 15.73 -3.98
C PRO A 39 6.51 16.38 -3.15
N THR A 40 5.27 15.93 -3.37
CA THR A 40 4.09 16.43 -2.67
C THR A 40 3.70 15.51 -1.51
N LYS A 41 3.32 16.10 -0.37
CA LYS A 41 2.88 15.35 0.82
C LYS A 41 1.74 14.40 0.48
N GLY A 42 1.88 13.14 0.88
CA GLY A 42 0.86 12.12 0.64
C GLY A 42 0.79 11.57 -0.78
N ALA A 43 1.79 11.85 -1.63
CA ALA A 43 1.91 11.21 -2.94
C ALA A 43 2.13 9.69 -2.81
N ARG A 44 1.72 8.93 -3.84
CA ARG A 44 1.82 7.46 -3.86
C ARG A 44 3.25 6.94 -3.72
N VAL A 45 4.24 7.68 -4.22
CA VAL A 45 5.66 7.34 -4.08
C VAL A 45 6.08 7.29 -2.60
N PHE A 46 5.55 8.20 -1.77
CA PHE A 46 5.83 8.21 -0.33
C PHE A 46 5.05 7.15 0.44
N ALA A 47 3.91 6.70 -0.07
CA ALA A 47 3.25 5.50 0.46
C ALA A 47 4.11 4.24 0.24
N ALA A 48 4.73 4.10 -0.94
CA ALA A 48 5.67 3.01 -1.21
C ALA A 48 6.93 3.11 -0.32
N LEU A 49 7.48 4.31 -0.12
CA LEU A 49 8.55 4.54 0.85
C LEU A 49 8.14 4.06 2.25
N LYS A 50 6.98 4.48 2.75
CA LYS A 50 6.46 4.08 4.06
C LYS A 50 6.36 2.56 4.20
N GLY A 51 5.87 1.87 3.17
CA GLY A 51 5.85 0.41 3.15
C GLY A 51 7.24 -0.23 3.26
N ALA A 52 8.24 0.31 2.56
CA ALA A 52 9.61 -0.18 2.64
C ALA A 52 10.26 0.06 4.02
N LEU A 53 9.99 1.23 4.63
CA LEU A 53 10.42 1.56 5.99
C LEU A 53 9.81 0.58 7.02
N ASP A 54 8.51 0.30 6.90
CA ASP A 54 7.80 -0.62 7.81
C ASP A 54 8.24 -2.09 7.61
N ALA A 55 8.84 -2.43 6.47
CA ALA A 55 9.52 -3.70 6.26
C ALA A 55 10.92 -3.77 6.92
N GLY A 56 11.41 -2.66 7.49
CA GLY A 56 12.71 -2.58 8.16
C GLY A 56 13.88 -2.18 7.26
N LEU A 57 13.62 -1.60 6.09
CA LEU A 57 14.65 -0.98 5.25
C LEU A 57 14.96 0.43 5.76
N LYS A 58 16.23 0.79 5.84
CA LYS A 58 16.64 2.15 6.21
C LYS A 58 16.71 3.02 4.96
N VAL A 59 15.92 4.08 4.92
CA VAL A 59 15.94 5.05 3.83
C VAL A 59 15.96 6.44 4.45
N PRO A 60 16.92 7.33 4.12
CA PRO A 60 16.89 8.71 4.59
C PRO A 60 15.65 9.44 4.07
N HIS A 61 14.86 10.05 4.96
CA HIS A 61 13.63 10.76 4.61
C HIS A 61 13.23 11.77 5.70
N GLY A 62 12.40 12.75 5.34
CA GLY A 62 11.65 13.57 6.30
C GLY A 62 10.32 12.90 6.65
N GLU A 63 9.95 12.86 7.93
CA GLU A 63 8.72 12.19 8.38
C GLU A 63 7.45 12.90 7.88
N GLU A 64 7.53 14.21 7.65
CA GLU A 64 6.43 15.08 7.25
C GLU A 64 5.86 14.77 5.86
N ILE A 65 6.65 14.11 5.01
CA ILE A 65 6.25 13.75 3.64
C ILE A 65 5.41 12.47 3.59
N LEU A 66 5.50 11.64 4.64
CA LEU A 66 4.84 10.35 4.71
C LEU A 66 3.31 10.55 4.82
N PRO A 67 2.52 9.73 4.11
CA PRO A 67 1.07 9.77 4.26
C PRO A 67 0.66 9.26 5.65
N GLU A 68 -0.45 9.80 6.16
CA GLU A 68 -1.07 9.32 7.38
C GLU A 68 -1.57 7.87 7.26
N GLU A 69 -1.56 7.14 8.38
CA GLU A 69 -1.98 5.73 8.46
C GLU A 69 -3.39 5.50 7.90
N ASP A 70 -4.35 6.37 8.20
CA ASP A 70 -5.72 6.25 7.69
C ASP A 70 -5.80 6.38 6.16
N ARG A 71 -4.92 7.18 5.56
CA ARG A 71 -4.80 7.26 4.10
C ARG A 71 -4.17 6.00 3.52
N ILE A 72 -3.15 5.45 4.16
CA ILE A 72 -2.50 4.19 3.77
C ILE A 72 -3.49 3.03 3.79
N ARG A 73 -4.30 2.93 4.85
CA ARG A 73 -5.34 1.89 5.01
C ARG A 73 -6.51 2.07 4.04
N GLY A 74 -6.64 3.24 3.41
CA GLY A 74 -7.70 3.52 2.45
C GLY A 74 -9.02 3.96 3.07
N VAL A 75 -8.99 4.46 4.32
CA VAL A 75 -10.19 4.98 5.03
C VAL A 75 -10.85 6.10 4.24
N HIS A 76 -10.06 7.01 3.66
CA HIS A 76 -10.56 8.09 2.80
C HIS A 76 -11.34 7.57 1.56
N ILE A 77 -10.94 6.42 0.99
CA ILE A 77 -11.64 5.80 -0.14
C ILE A 77 -12.97 5.22 0.34
N ALA A 78 -12.97 4.55 1.49
CA ALA A 78 -14.19 4.02 2.11
C ALA A 78 -15.19 5.13 2.48
N GLN A 79 -14.71 6.25 3.03
CA GLN A 79 -15.54 7.43 3.31
C GLN A 79 -16.12 8.03 2.03
N TYR A 80 -15.31 8.16 0.97
CA TYR A 80 -15.79 8.65 -0.31
C TYR A 80 -16.84 7.72 -0.94
N ALA A 81 -16.66 6.41 -0.81
CA ALA A 81 -17.64 5.43 -1.23
C ALA A 81 -18.98 5.59 -0.50
N LYS A 82 -18.94 5.75 0.83
CA LYS A 82 -20.14 6.02 1.64
C LYS A 82 -20.86 7.30 1.20
N ALA A 83 -20.13 8.37 0.93
CA ALA A 83 -20.70 9.62 0.46
C ALA A 83 -21.37 9.49 -0.92
N LEU A 84 -20.85 8.62 -1.79
CA LEU A 84 -21.39 8.37 -3.11
C LEU A 84 -22.48 7.29 -3.16
N ALA A 85 -22.73 6.55 -2.08
CA ALA A 85 -23.61 5.37 -2.09
C ALA A 85 -25.03 5.64 -2.62
N ALA A 86 -25.54 6.88 -2.47
CA ALA A 86 -26.84 7.30 -2.96
C ALA A 86 -26.82 7.91 -4.38
N THR A 87 -25.66 7.97 -5.04
CA THR A 87 -25.47 8.61 -6.35
C THR A 87 -25.13 7.56 -7.41
N GLU A 88 -25.60 7.76 -8.65
CA GLU A 88 -25.27 6.92 -9.82
C GLU A 88 -23.76 6.79 -10.08
N LYS A 89 -22.97 7.77 -9.61
CA LYS A 89 -21.51 7.79 -9.69
C LYS A 89 -20.84 6.66 -8.90
N TYR A 90 -21.52 6.05 -7.92
CA TYR A 90 -20.94 4.93 -7.15
C TYR A 90 -20.55 3.77 -8.05
N MET A 91 -21.48 3.33 -8.90
CA MET A 91 -21.27 2.18 -9.79
C MET A 91 -20.20 2.44 -10.84
N THR A 92 -20.09 3.67 -11.35
CA THR A 92 -19.09 4.03 -12.36
C THR A 92 -17.69 4.11 -11.76
N VAL A 93 -17.54 4.83 -10.65
CA VAL A 93 -16.25 5.03 -9.95
C VAL A 93 -15.72 3.71 -9.37
N PHE A 94 -16.59 2.91 -8.76
CA PHE A 94 -16.22 1.67 -8.07
C PHE A 94 -16.48 0.39 -8.86
N SER A 95 -16.78 0.50 -10.16
CA SER A 95 -17.03 -0.64 -11.08
C SER A 95 -16.03 -1.80 -10.92
N LYS A 96 -14.72 -1.49 -10.83
CA LYS A 96 -13.66 -2.50 -10.65
C LYS A 96 -13.70 -3.19 -9.28
N TYR A 97 -14.11 -2.48 -8.23
CA TYR A 97 -14.23 -3.03 -6.88
C TYR A 97 -15.39 -4.01 -6.82
N LEU A 98 -16.55 -3.61 -7.36
CA LEU A 98 -17.76 -4.42 -7.43
C LEU A 98 -17.54 -5.68 -8.29
N LYS A 99 -16.88 -5.55 -9.45
CA LYS A 99 -16.53 -6.70 -10.31
C LYS A 99 -15.69 -7.76 -9.59
N ASN A 100 -14.87 -7.33 -8.62
CA ASN A 100 -13.99 -8.22 -7.86
C ASN A 100 -14.60 -8.66 -6.52
N ASN A 101 -15.91 -8.45 -6.32
CA ASN A 101 -16.65 -8.77 -5.08
C ASN A 101 -16.05 -8.11 -3.83
N LEU A 102 -15.54 -6.89 -3.95
CA LEU A 102 -15.02 -6.11 -2.83
C LEU A 102 -15.84 -4.83 -2.68
N PRO A 103 -16.67 -4.69 -1.63
CA PRO A 103 -17.27 -3.42 -1.27
C PRO A 103 -16.18 -2.39 -0.96
N PRO A 104 -16.16 -1.21 -1.60
CA PRO A 104 -15.18 -0.15 -1.33
C PRO A 104 -15.12 0.30 0.13
N GLU A 105 -16.23 0.18 0.87
CA GLU A 105 -16.33 0.50 2.29
C GLU A 105 -15.52 -0.45 3.16
N LYS A 106 -15.32 -1.69 2.67
CA LYS A 106 -14.52 -2.74 3.33
C LYS A 106 -13.05 -2.77 2.87
N LEU A 107 -12.60 -1.70 2.22
CA LEU A 107 -11.24 -1.60 1.73
C LEU A 107 -10.18 -1.64 2.85
N PRO A 108 -10.37 -0.96 4.00
CA PRO A 108 -9.41 -1.01 5.11
C PRO A 108 -9.20 -2.42 5.66
N GLU A 109 -10.27 -3.21 5.76
CA GLU A 109 -10.22 -4.61 6.23
C GLU A 109 -9.46 -5.48 5.23
N HIS A 110 -9.79 -5.37 3.94
CA HIS A 110 -9.09 -6.08 2.86
C HIS A 110 -7.60 -5.69 2.77
N PHE A 111 -7.26 -4.44 3.11
CA PHE A 111 -5.87 -3.99 3.22
C PHE A 111 -5.12 -4.71 4.34
N GLU A 112 -5.68 -4.79 5.55
CA GLU A 112 -5.05 -5.48 6.67
C GLU A 112 -4.89 -6.98 6.41
N GLU A 113 -5.88 -7.63 5.81
CA GLU A 113 -5.80 -9.02 5.39
C GLU A 113 -4.62 -9.26 4.45
N VAL A 114 -4.48 -8.44 3.42
CA VAL A 114 -3.37 -8.56 2.45
C VAL A 114 -2.03 -8.25 3.11
N ARG A 115 -1.95 -7.22 3.95
CA ARG A 115 -0.73 -6.88 4.70
C ARG A 115 -0.27 -8.05 5.56
N LYS A 116 -1.19 -8.65 6.33
CA LYS A 116 -0.91 -9.82 7.18
C LYS A 116 -0.47 -11.03 6.35
N ALA A 117 -1.13 -11.30 5.23
CA ALA A 117 -0.75 -12.39 4.34
C ALA A 117 0.67 -12.21 3.80
N ILE A 118 1.05 -10.99 3.40
CA ILE A 118 2.41 -10.66 2.96
C ILE A 118 3.41 -10.92 4.09
N VAL A 119 3.20 -10.36 5.28
CA VAL A 119 4.13 -10.53 6.41
C VAL A 119 4.28 -12.01 6.79
N THR A 120 3.18 -12.77 6.78
CA THR A 120 3.19 -14.21 7.12
C THR A 120 3.98 -15.01 6.09
N ALA A 121 3.76 -14.77 4.79
CA ALA A 121 4.49 -15.46 3.73
C ALA A 121 6.03 -15.27 3.82
N PHE A 122 6.50 -14.10 4.27
CA PHE A 122 7.93 -13.85 4.46
C PHE A 122 8.48 -14.38 5.79
N LYS A 123 7.63 -14.59 6.82
CA LYS A 123 8.03 -15.27 8.05
C LYS A 123 8.20 -16.78 7.81
N ASP A 124 7.25 -17.39 7.09
CA ASP A 124 7.27 -18.82 6.81
C ASP A 124 8.30 -19.19 5.73
N GLY A 125 8.55 -18.29 4.77
CA GLY A 125 9.56 -18.44 3.72
C GLY A 125 11.01 -18.14 4.15
N GLY A 126 11.25 -17.75 5.40
CA GLY A 126 12.60 -17.50 5.94
C GLY A 126 13.50 -18.73 6.09
N LYS A 127 13.04 -19.90 5.62
CA LYS A 127 13.80 -21.17 5.68
C LYS A 127 14.28 -21.71 4.33
N ASP A 128 13.95 -21.10 3.19
CA ASP A 128 14.44 -21.62 1.91
C ASP A 128 14.49 -20.55 0.83
N GLY A 129 15.66 -20.34 0.23
CA GLY A 129 15.76 -19.42 -0.90
C GLY A 129 17.12 -18.80 -1.21
N GLY A 130 18.22 -19.45 -0.84
CA GLY A 130 19.46 -19.32 -1.60
C GLY A 130 19.28 -20.04 -2.93
N ARG A 131 19.12 -19.28 -4.01
CA ARG A 131 19.42 -19.71 -5.37
C ARG A 131 20.23 -18.62 -6.04
#